data_AF-A0A2M8L5W1-F1
#
_entry.id   AF-A0A2M8L5W1-F1
#
_cell.length_a   1.000
_cell.length_b   1.000
_cell.length_c   1.000
_cell.angle_alpha   90.00
_cell.angle_beta   90.00
_cell.angle_gamma   90.00
#
_symmetry.space_group_name_H-M   'P 1'
#
loop_
_entity.id
_entity.type
_entity.pdbx_description
1 polymer ?
#
loop_
_entity_poly.entity_id
_entity_poly.type
_entity_poly.pdbx_seq_one_letter_code
_entity_poly.pdbx_strand_id
1 'polypeptide(L)'
;MYDLIVIGSGPAGLTASVYASRYKLSNVVVGKVLGGAITLAHKVENFPGFTSISGLELAQKMGKQVKSLGAEMIADEVKKIEKLVENFRITTQAGKQYES
;
A
#
# COMPACT_ATOMS: atom_id res chain seq x y z
N MET A 1 -6.07 -15.47 -2.26
CA MET A 1 -6.86 -15.10 -1.08
C MET A 1 -5.89 -14.53 -0.08
N TYR A 2 -6.20 -13.36 0.48
CA TYR A 2 -5.35 -12.63 1.41
C TYR A 2 -6.05 -12.53 2.77
N ASP A 3 -5.31 -12.42 3.85
CA ASP A 3 -5.90 -12.06 5.14
C ASP A 3 -6.28 -10.57 5.19
N LEU A 4 -5.60 -9.74 4.38
CA LEU A 4 -5.84 -8.30 4.29
C LEU A 4 -5.55 -7.74 2.89
N ILE A 5 -6.49 -6.96 2.37
CA ILE A 5 -6.25 -6.09 1.20
C ILE A 5 -6.17 -4.64 1.66
N VAL A 6 -5.04 -3.97 1.36
CA VAL A 6 -4.84 -2.55 1.61
C VAL A 6 -5.09 -1.78 0.33
N ILE A 7 -6.09 -0.90 0.33
CA ILE A 7 -6.43 -0.05 -0.82
C ILE A 7 -5.78 1.33 -0.61
N GLY A 8 -4.77 1.62 -1.42
CA GLY A 8 -3.98 2.85 -1.39
C GLY A 8 -2.51 2.59 -1.03
N SER A 9 -1.61 3.08 -1.87
CA SER A 9 -0.15 2.90 -1.74
C SER A 9 0.56 4.14 -1.17
N GLY A 10 -0.13 4.97 -0.39
CA GLY A 10 0.46 6.11 0.34
C GLY A 10 1.04 5.72 1.71
N PRO A 11 1.53 6.68 2.50
CA PRO A 11 2.14 6.39 3.81
C PRO A 11 1.23 5.58 4.75
N ALA A 12 -0.07 5.86 4.76
CA ALA A 12 -1.05 5.12 5.57
C ALA A 12 -1.11 3.63 5.18
N GLY A 13 -1.33 3.34 3.89
CA GLY A 13 -1.44 1.96 3.42
C GLY A 13 -0.13 1.18 3.49
N LEU A 14 0.99 1.82 3.15
CA LEU A 14 2.31 1.20 3.30
C LEU A 14 2.62 0.87 4.76
N THR A 15 2.25 1.75 5.70
CA THR A 15 2.39 1.47 7.13
C THR A 15 1.49 0.32 7.58
N ALA A 16 0.23 0.29 7.15
CA ALA A 16 -0.68 -0.82 7.44
C ALA A 16 -0.11 -2.16 6.96
N SER A 17 0.45 -2.21 5.75
CA SER A 17 1.10 -3.41 5.20
C SER A 17 2.36 -3.82 5.96
N VAL A 18 3.18 -2.87 6.44
CA VAL A 18 4.32 -3.18 7.33
C VAL A 18 3.83 -3.92 8.57
N TYR A 19 2.79 -3.43 9.24
CA TYR A 19 2.24 -4.08 10.44
C TYR A 19 1.62 -5.44 10.12
N ALA A 20 0.79 -5.53 9.07
CA ALA A 20 0.17 -6.79 8.65
C ALA A 20 1.23 -7.88 8.36
N SER A 21 2.28 -7.51 7.61
CA SER A 21 3.37 -8.44 7.28
C SER A 21 4.14 -8.89 8.54
N ARG A 22 4.33 -8.00 9.52
CA ARG A 22 4.97 -8.35 10.80
C ARG A 22 4.12 -9.28 11.67
N TYR A 23 2.79 -9.20 11.55
CA TYR A 23 1.86 -10.17 12.13
C TYR A 23 1.71 -11.45 11.30
N LYS A 24 2.50 -11.61 10.23
CA LYS A 24 2.47 -12.75 9.30
C LYS A 24 1.14 -12.91 8.56
N LEU A 25 0.37 -11.83 8.42
CA LEU A 25 -0.81 -11.81 7.57
C LEU A 25 -0.39 -11.75 6.11
N SER A 26 -0.92 -12.67 5.30
CA SER A 26 -0.85 -12.56 3.84
C SER A 26 -1.58 -11.30 3.41
N ASN A 27 -0.88 -10.37 2.77
CA ASN A 27 -1.46 -9.07 2.42
C ASN A 27 -0.98 -8.55 1.07
N VAL A 28 -1.84 -7.75 0.45
CA VAL A 28 -1.57 -7.06 -0.81
C VAL A 28 -1.93 -5.58 -0.69
N VAL A 29 -1.07 -4.72 -1.22
CA VAL A 29 -1.32 -3.28 -1.35
C VAL A 29 -1.68 -2.98 -2.79
N VAL A 30 -2.86 -2.41 -3.05
CA VAL A 30 -3.29 -1.98 -4.39
C VAL A 30 -3.35 -0.46 -4.42
N GLY A 31 -2.55 0.18 -5.27
CA GLY A 31 -2.59 1.62 -5.41
C GLY A 31 -1.87 2.15 -6.64
N LYS A 32 -2.44 3.22 -7.22
CA LYS A 32 -2.02 3.78 -8.51
C LYS A 32 -0.63 4.42 -8.48
N VAL A 33 -0.29 5.09 -7.38
CA VAL A 33 0.96 5.85 -7.22
C VAL A 33 1.61 5.45 -5.90
N LEU A 34 2.78 4.81 -5.97
CA LEU A 34 3.56 4.50 -4.78
C LEU A 34 3.94 5.80 -4.05
N GLY A 35 3.56 5.92 -2.79
CA GLY A 35 3.69 7.14 -1.97
C GLY A 35 2.47 8.04 -1.99
N GLY A 36 1.55 7.90 -2.94
CA GLY A 36 0.40 8.79 -3.06
C GLY A 36 0.81 10.26 -3.13
N ALA A 37 0.11 11.13 -2.39
CA ALA A 37 0.33 12.58 -2.43
C ALA A 37 1.73 13.02 -1.96
N ILE A 38 2.43 12.23 -1.13
CA ILE A 38 3.75 12.63 -0.63
C ILE A 38 4.76 12.78 -1.76
N THR A 39 4.58 12.06 -2.87
CA THR A 39 5.45 12.13 -4.05
C THR A 39 5.51 13.52 -4.70
N LEU A 40 4.50 14.36 -4.48
CA LEU A 40 4.45 15.73 -5.00
C LEU A 40 5.30 16.70 -4.16
N ALA A 41 5.67 16.32 -2.94
CA ALA A 41 6.49 17.15 -2.07
C ALA A 41 7.96 17.10 -2.51
N HIS A 42 8.50 18.26 -2.88
CA HIS A 42 9.93 18.40 -3.19
C HIS A 42 10.79 18.08 -1.95
N LYS A 43 10.36 18.53 -0.77
CA LYS A 43 11.04 18.32 0.51
C LYS A 43 10.03 18.00 1.61
N VAL A 44 10.38 17.06 2.47
CA VAL A 44 9.63 16.62 3.66
C VAL A 44 10.58 16.74 4.84
N GLU A 45 10.23 17.61 5.79
CA GLU A 45 11.08 17.96 6.96
C GLU A 45 10.36 17.69 8.29
N ASN A 46 9.14 17.17 8.21
CA ASN A 46 8.26 16.91 9.35
C ASN A 46 7.94 15.42 9.52
N PHE A 47 8.72 14.53 8.91
CA PHE A 47 8.59 13.08 9.07
C PHE A 47 9.69 12.57 10.02
N PRO A 48 9.34 12.10 11.23
CA PRO A 48 10.32 11.62 12.20
C PRO A 48 11.26 10.56 11.62
N GLY A 49 12.55 10.65 11.98
CA GLY A 49 13.61 9.80 11.43
C GLY A 49 14.33 10.40 10.22
N PHE A 50 13.81 11.49 9.65
CA PHE A 50 14.50 12.28 8.62
C PHE A 50 14.44 13.77 8.97
N THR A 51 15.59 14.45 9.01
CA THR A 51 15.63 15.91 9.11
C THR A 51 15.19 16.58 7.80
N SER A 52 15.46 15.92 6.67
CA SER A 52 15.04 16.33 5.33
C SER A 52 15.11 15.14 4.38
N ILE A 53 14.05 14.88 3.63
CA ILE A 53 14.00 13.86 2.57
C ILE A 53 13.06 14.34 1.45
N SER A 54 13.28 13.92 0.20
CA SER A 54 12.28 14.19 -0.85
C SER A 54 11.06 13.27 -0.68
N GLY A 55 9.89 13.73 -1.13
CA GLY A 55 8.67 12.93 -1.08
C GLY A 55 8.78 11.62 -1.88
N LEU A 56 9.43 11.66 -3.04
CA LEU A 56 9.70 10.48 -3.86
C LEU A 56 10.63 9.49 -3.16
N GLU A 57 11.72 9.96 -2.55
CA GLU A 57 12.65 9.09 -1.86
C GLU A 57 11.98 8.43 -0.64
N LEU A 58 11.20 9.19 0.14
CA LEU A 58 10.44 8.64 1.28
C LEU A 58 9.47 7.54 0.81
N ALA A 59 8.71 7.78 -0.25
CA ALA A 59 7.80 6.79 -0.84
C ALA A 59 8.52 5.50 -1.27
N GLN A 60 9.68 5.64 -1.93
CA GLN A 60 10.49 4.50 -2.35
C GLN A 60 11.04 3.71 -1.16
N LYS A 61 11.51 4.38 -0.09
CA LYS A 61 11.99 3.70 1.13
C LYS A 61 10.86 2.92 1.80
N MET A 62 9.68 3.51 1.96
CA MET A 62 8.51 2.82 2.53
C MET A 62 8.09 1.62 1.67
N GLY A 63 8.03 1.78 0.35
CA GLY A 63 7.71 0.69 -0.57
C GLY A 63 8.75 -0.45 -0.52
N LYS A 64 10.05 -0.12 -0.42
CA LYS A 64 11.11 -1.13 -0.26
C LYS A 64 10.96 -1.92 1.04
N GLN A 65 10.62 -1.25 2.14
CA GLN A 65 10.37 -1.90 3.42
C GLN A 65 9.21 -2.89 3.32
N VAL A 66 8.08 -2.48 2.74
CA VAL A 66 6.93 -3.36 2.49
C VAL A 66 7.32 -4.60 1.67
N LYS A 67 8.02 -4.42 0.54
CA LYS A 67 8.51 -5.53 -0.28
C LYS A 67 9.45 -6.47 0.48
N SER A 68 10.36 -5.93 1.29
CA SER A 68 11.31 -6.75 2.07
C SER A 68 10.63 -7.64 3.12
N LEU A 69 9.40 -7.30 3.51
CA LEU A 69 8.58 -8.09 4.43
C LEU A 69 7.69 -9.12 3.71
N GLY A 70 7.78 -9.21 2.38
CA GLY A 70 7.08 -10.22 1.57
C GLY A 70 5.68 -9.82 1.10
N ALA A 71 5.21 -8.60 1.39
CA ALA A 71 3.92 -8.12 0.90
C ALA A 71 3.94 -7.84 -0.61
N GLU A 72 2.87 -8.23 -1.29
CA GLU A 72 2.67 -7.90 -2.70
C GLU A 72 2.20 -6.44 -2.85
N MET A 73 2.71 -5.74 -3.87
CA MET A 73 2.26 -4.40 -4.20
C MET A 73 1.90 -4.31 -5.68
N ILE A 74 0.68 -3.85 -5.94
CA ILE A 74 0.07 -3.81 -7.26
C ILE A 74 -0.19 -2.36 -7.65
N ALA A 75 0.45 -1.94 -8.73
CA ALA A 75 0.24 -0.62 -9.32
C ALA A 75 -1.05 -0.62 -10.15
N ASP A 76 -2.19 -0.44 -9.49
CA ASP A 76 -3.52 -0.43 -10.10
C ASP A 76 -4.49 0.40 -9.24
N GLU A 77 -5.69 0.65 -9.74
CA GLU A 77 -6.74 1.40 -9.07
C GLU A 77 -7.93 0.49 -8.76
N VAL A 78 -8.40 0.48 -7.51
CA VAL A 78 -9.62 -0.28 -7.16
C VAL A 78 -10.84 0.49 -7.64
N LYS A 79 -11.71 -0.18 -8.42
CA LYS A 79 -12.95 0.41 -8.97
C LYS A 79 -14.21 -0.08 -8.28
N LYS A 80 -14.17 -1.27 -7.68
CA LYS A 80 -15.32 -1.87 -7.00
C LYS A 80 -14.88 -2.62 -5.76
N ILE A 81 -15.68 -2.53 -4.70
CA ILE A 81 -15.56 -3.34 -3.49
C ILE A 81 -16.92 -4.01 -3.29
N GLU A 82 -16.90 -5.33 -3.09
CA GLU A 82 -18.08 -6.16 -2.90
C GLU A 82 -17.95 -6.91 -1.59
N LYS A 83 -18.95 -6.78 -0.72
CA LYS A 83 -19.06 -7.61 0.49
C LYS A 83 -19.67 -8.95 0.10
N LEU A 84 -18.94 -10.03 0.33
CA LEU A 84 -19.42 -11.40 0.24
C LEU A 84 -19.95 -11.84 1.62
N VAL A 85 -20.33 -13.11 1.76
CA VAL A 85 -20.90 -13.63 3.02
C VAL A 85 -19.91 -13.51 4.18
N GLU A 86 -18.67 -13.94 3.97
CA GLU A 86 -17.62 -13.93 5.02
C GLU A 86 -16.45 -12.99 4.69
N ASN A 87 -16.28 -12.63 3.42
CA ASN A 87 -15.08 -11.98 2.89
C ASN A 87 -15.42 -10.73 2.06
N PHE A 88 -14.41 -10.06 1.53
CA PHE A 88 -14.52 -8.96 0.58
C PHE A 88 -13.84 -9.32 -0.74
N ARG A 89 -14.44 -8.89 -1.84
CA ARG A 89 -13.83 -8.92 -3.18
C ARG A 89 -13.59 -7.49 -3.66
N ILE A 90 -12.41 -7.24 -4.21
CA ILE A 90 -12.14 -6.01 -4.96
C ILE A 90 -11.98 -6.33 -6.45
N THR A 91 -12.38 -5.37 -7.29
CA THR A 91 -12.07 -5.39 -8.73
C THR A 91 -11.28 -4.15 -9.08
N THR A 92 -10.15 -4.34 -9.76
CA THR A 92 -9.28 -3.25 -10.19
C THR A 92 -9.63 -2.72 -11.57
N GLN A 93 -9.04 -1.59 -11.96
CA GLN A 93 -9.23 -0.99 -13.27
C GLN A 93 -8.76 -1.90 -14.41
N ALA A 94 -7.68 -2.67 -14.19
CA ALA A 94 -7.23 -3.67 -15.16
C ALA A 94 -8.13 -4.92 -15.22
N GLY A 95 -9.24 -4.96 -14.47
CA GLY A 95 -10.17 -6.09 -14.43
C GLY A 95 -9.70 -7.26 -13.56
N LYS A 96 -8.59 -7.11 -12.82
CA LYS A 96 -8.12 -8.14 -11.89
C LYS A 96 -8.96 -8.14 -10.62
N GLN A 97 -9.12 -9.32 -10.03
CA GLN A 97 -9.90 -9.50 -8.80
C GLN A 97 -9.03 -10.08 -7.70
N TYR A 98 -9.25 -9.59 -6.48
CA TYR A 98 -8.60 -10.08 -5.26
C TYR A 98 -9.64 -10.22 -4.17
N GLU A 99 -9.44 -11.19 -3.29
CA GLU A 99 -10.35 -11.49 -2.19
C GLU A 99 -9.59 -11.55 -0.87
N SER A 100 -10.20 -10.98 0.19
CA SER A 100 -9.81 -11.17 1.59
C SER A 100 -10.99 -11.58 2.43
#